data_AF-A0A520R9X4-F1
#
_entry.id   AF-A0A520R9X4-F1
#
_cell.length_a   1.000
_cell.length_b   1.000
_cell.length_c   1.000
_cell.angle_alpha   90.00
_cell.angle_beta   90.00
_cell.angle_gamma   90.00
#
_symmetry.space_group_name_H-M   'P 1'
#
loop_
_entity.id
_entity.type
_entity.pdbx_description
1 polymer ?
#
loop_
_entity_poly.entity_id
_entity_poly.type
_entity_poly.pdbx_seq_one_letter_code
_entity_poly.pdbx_strand_id
1 'polypeptide(L)'
;MNKINIPPSFENKAYHGAASAVKDAQTSAETPQTLSHAYKLAFQDQEFLLADEMRGLRLHLEYEKPESIQQWHRIESTIVMFGGSRILAKDVAQARLE
;
A
#
# COMPACT_ATOMS: atom_id res chain seq x y z
N MET A 1 0.40 -15.73 1.03
CA MET A 1 0.72 -14.34 1.41
C MET A 1 -0.12 -13.99 2.63
N ASN A 2 0.51 -13.78 3.78
CA ASN A 2 -0.22 -13.38 5.00
C ASN A 2 -0.87 -12.01 4.75
N LYS A 3 -2.18 -11.89 5.00
CA LYS A 3 -2.87 -10.60 4.95
C LYS A 3 -2.22 -9.64 5.93
N ILE A 4 -1.99 -8.40 5.52
CA ILE A 4 -1.51 -7.36 6.42
C ILE A 4 -2.59 -7.16 7.49
N ASN A 5 -2.25 -7.36 8.77
CA ASN A 5 -3.19 -7.28 9.88
C ASN A 5 -3.41 -5.81 10.25
N ILE A 6 -4.26 -5.14 9.48
CA ILE A 6 -4.65 -3.75 9.72
C ILE A 6 -5.52 -3.72 10.99
N PRO A 7 -5.13 -2.98 12.04
CA PRO A 7 -5.89 -2.92 13.28
C PRO A 7 -7.28 -2.31 13.04
N PRO A 8 -8.28 -2.72 13.86
CA PRO A 8 -9.68 -2.31 13.71
C PRO A 8 -9.95 -0.83 14.05
N SER A 9 -8.93 0.03 14.21
CA SER A 9 -9.08 1.47 14.48
C SER A 9 -9.82 2.26 13.38
N PHE A 10 -10.30 1.59 12.34
CA PHE A 10 -11.25 2.10 11.36
C PHE A 10 -12.72 2.10 11.83
N GLU A 11 -13.06 1.41 12.92
CA GLU A 11 -14.47 1.19 13.31
C GLU A 11 -15.14 2.34 14.09
N ASN A 12 -14.38 3.31 14.61
CA ASN A 12 -14.96 4.43 15.36
C ASN A 12 -14.62 5.77 14.70
N LYS A 13 -15.35 6.09 13.63
CA LYS A 13 -15.20 7.36 12.91
C LYS A 13 -16.51 8.16 12.96
N ALA A 14 -16.40 9.44 13.28
CA ALA A 14 -17.48 10.42 13.15
C ALA A 14 -17.88 10.68 11.68
N TYR A 15 -17.13 10.13 10.71
CA TYR A 15 -17.30 10.33 9.28
C TYR A 15 -17.27 9.00 8.54
N HIS A 16 -17.97 8.93 7.39
CA HIS A 16 -17.96 7.76 6.52
C HIS A 16 -16.53 7.37 6.12
N GLY A 17 -16.14 6.13 6.43
CA GLY A 17 -14.84 5.60 6.02
C GLY A 17 -14.80 5.33 4.51
N ALA A 18 -13.59 5.31 3.94
CA ALA A 18 -13.39 5.02 2.50
C ALA A 18 -14.07 3.69 2.07
N ALA A 19 -14.03 2.65 2.91
CA ALA A 19 -14.71 1.39 2.64
C ALA A 19 -16.25 1.50 2.56
N SER A 20 -16.87 2.44 3.30
CA SER A 20 -18.30 2.75 3.15
C SER A 20 -18.54 3.42 1.80
N ALA A 21 -17.74 4.42 1.45
CA ALA A 21 -17.88 5.15 0.19
C ALA A 21 -17.81 4.23 -1.03
N VAL A 22 -16.99 3.16 -0.98
CA VAL A 22 -16.96 2.12 -2.03
C VAL A 22 -18.31 1.41 -2.16
N LYS A 23 -18.93 1.01 -1.04
CA LYS A 23 -20.25 0.38 -1.04
C LYS A 23 -21.30 1.34 -1.59
N ASP A 24 -21.27 2.60 -1.15
CA ASP A 24 -22.23 3.62 -1.56
C ASP A 24 -22.11 3.88 -3.08
N ALA A 25 -20.90 3.97 -3.61
CA ALA A 25 -20.65 4.12 -5.06
C ALA A 25 -21.23 2.96 -5.88
N GLN A 26 -21.21 1.72 -5.36
CA GLN A 26 -21.81 0.55 -6.02
C GLN A 26 -23.33 0.55 -6.04
N THR A 27 -23.99 1.34 -5.17
CA THR A 27 -25.46 1.42 -5.12
C THR A 27 -26.07 2.44 -6.09
N SER A 28 -25.22 3.25 -6.73
CA SER A 28 -25.68 4.29 -7.66
C SER A 28 -26.21 3.70 -8.96
N ALA A 29 -27.29 4.26 -9.50
CA ALA A 29 -27.85 3.80 -10.77
C ALA A 29 -26.84 3.98 -11.92
N GLU A 30 -26.75 2.99 -12.81
CA GLU A 30 -25.92 3.07 -14.01
C GLU A 30 -26.56 4.00 -15.03
N THR A 31 -26.00 5.20 -15.15
CA THR A 31 -26.34 6.23 -16.10
C THR A 31 -25.07 6.62 -16.87
N PRO A 32 -25.17 7.20 -18.07
CA PRO A 32 -23.98 7.69 -18.78
C PRO A 32 -23.10 8.63 -17.93
N GLN A 33 -23.70 9.38 -17.02
CA GLN A 33 -23.02 10.29 -16.09
C GLN A 33 -22.26 9.54 -14.99
N THR A 34 -22.89 8.53 -14.37
CA THR A 34 -22.28 7.75 -13.28
C THR A 34 -21.24 6.74 -13.77
N LEU A 35 -21.27 6.38 -15.05
CA LEU A 35 -20.24 5.56 -15.72
C LEU A 35 -19.01 6.36 -16.19
N SER A 36 -19.06 7.69 -16.12
CA SER A 36 -17.92 8.55 -16.48
C SER A 36 -16.74 8.36 -15.51
N HIS A 37 -15.51 8.48 -16.01
CA HIS A 37 -14.30 8.44 -15.17
C HIS A 37 -14.31 9.48 -14.05
N ALA A 38 -14.93 10.64 -14.27
CA ALA A 38 -15.04 11.69 -13.26
C ALA A 38 -15.83 11.27 -12.00
N TYR A 39 -16.63 10.20 -12.09
CA TYR A 39 -17.42 9.65 -10.99
C TYR A 39 -16.72 8.48 -10.26
N LYS A 40 -15.56 8.03 -10.75
CA LYS A 40 -14.75 7.02 -10.06
C LYS A 40 -14.13 7.63 -8.80
N LEU A 41 -14.18 6.88 -7.71
CA LEU A 41 -13.49 7.26 -6.47
C LEU A 41 -11.99 7.31 -6.75
N ALA A 42 -11.35 8.44 -6.49
CA ALA A 42 -9.94 8.67 -6.83
C ALA A 42 -8.98 7.62 -6.22
N PHE A 43 -9.30 7.09 -5.03
CA PHE A 43 -8.50 6.04 -4.37
C PHE A 43 -8.75 4.63 -4.93
N GLN A 44 -9.74 4.45 -5.80
CA GLN A 44 -9.97 3.23 -6.58
C GLN A 44 -9.57 3.37 -8.05
N ASP A 45 -9.35 4.60 -8.53
CA ASP A 45 -8.94 4.87 -9.89
C ASP A 45 -7.41 4.70 -10.05
N GLN A 46 -7.02 3.51 -10.51
CA GLN A 46 -5.61 3.18 -10.71
C GLN A 46 -4.96 4.03 -11.82
N GLU A 47 -5.70 4.40 -12.87
CA GLU A 47 -5.16 5.24 -13.94
C GLU A 47 -4.83 6.62 -13.41
N PHE A 48 -5.71 7.21 -12.60
CA PHE A 48 -5.46 8.47 -11.90
C PHE A 48 -4.26 8.36 -10.94
N LEU A 49 -4.20 7.34 -10.09
CA LEU A 49 -3.11 7.16 -9.13
C LEU A 49 -1.73 6.97 -9.80
N LEU A 50 -1.70 6.43 -11.03
CA LEU A 50 -0.48 6.23 -11.80
C LEU A 50 -0.02 7.46 -12.58
N ALA A 51 -0.83 8.52 -12.64
CA ALA A 51 -0.46 9.77 -13.29
C ALA A 51 0.81 10.40 -12.69
N ASP A 52 1.50 11.23 -13.47
CA ASP A 52 2.78 11.83 -13.10
C ASP A 52 2.64 12.83 -11.95
N GLU A 53 1.53 13.56 -11.93
CA GLU A 53 1.14 14.50 -10.87
C GLU A 53 0.94 13.77 -9.53
N MET A 54 0.53 12.50 -9.59
CA MET A 54 0.30 11.68 -8.41
C MET A 54 1.57 11.04 -7.82
N ARG A 55 2.74 11.27 -8.44
CA ARG A 55 4.03 10.77 -7.94
C ARG A 55 4.28 11.13 -6.48
N GLY A 56 3.96 12.36 -6.06
CA GLY A 56 4.16 12.81 -4.68
C GLY A 56 3.35 12.00 -3.66
N LEU A 57 2.07 11.74 -3.95
CA LEU A 57 1.24 10.91 -3.09
C LEU A 57 1.68 9.45 -3.10
N ARG A 58 2.12 8.91 -4.25
CA ARG A 58 2.66 7.54 -4.30
C ARG A 58 3.90 7.39 -3.44
N LEU A 59 4.84 8.34 -3.50
CA LEU A 59 6.01 8.31 -2.62
C LEU A 59 5.62 8.35 -1.14
N HIS A 60 4.64 9.17 -0.78
CA HIS A 60 4.12 9.22 0.59
C HIS A 60 3.52 7.87 1.01
N LEU A 61 2.72 7.22 0.16
CA LEU A 61 2.18 5.89 0.44
C LEU A 61 3.28 4.83 0.62
N GLU A 62 4.34 4.87 -0.19
CA GLU A 62 5.48 3.95 -0.04
C GLU A 62 6.28 4.17 1.25
N TYR A 63 6.24 5.39 1.82
CA TYR A 63 6.83 5.69 3.12
C TYR A 63 5.92 5.25 4.29
N GLU A 64 4.63 5.59 4.23
CA GLU A 64 3.67 5.30 5.31
C GLU A 64 3.36 3.82 5.45
N LYS A 65 3.34 3.08 4.35
CA LYS A 65 3.02 1.66 4.35
C LYS A 65 3.98 0.82 5.22
N PRO A 66 5.32 0.87 5.05
CA PRO A 66 6.24 0.13 5.91
C PRO A 66 6.18 0.60 7.37
N GLU A 67 6.02 1.90 7.62
CA GLU A 67 5.89 2.45 8.97
C GLU A 67 4.64 1.90 9.68
N SER A 68 3.48 1.99 9.03
CA SER A 68 2.21 1.45 9.55
C SER A 68 2.31 -0.04 9.86
N ILE A 69 2.93 -0.82 8.96
CA ILE A 69 3.11 -2.26 9.15
C ILE A 69 3.98 -2.54 10.40
N GLN A 70 5.09 -1.83 10.58
CA GLN A 70 5.94 -1.99 11.75
C GLN A 70 5.18 -1.66 13.05
N GLN A 71 4.40 -0.59 13.05
CA GLN A 71 3.55 -0.21 14.18
C GLN A 71 2.49 -1.26 14.51
N TRP A 72 1.80 -1.82 13.50
CA TRP A 72 0.80 -2.87 13.70
C TRP A 72 1.40 -4.16 14.27
N HIS A 73 2.66 -4.44 13.93
CA HIS A 73 3.44 -5.53 14.51
C HIS A 73 4.10 -5.18 15.86
N ARG A 74 3.91 -3.95 16.38
CA ARG A 74 4.49 -3.46 17.62
C ARG A 74 6.02 -3.59 17.67
N ILE A 75 6.68 -3.29 16.56
CA ILE A 75 8.15 -3.24 16.51
C ILE A 75 8.61 -1.97 17.23
N GLU A 76 9.26 -2.14 18.37
CA GLU A 76 9.75 -1.02 19.20
C GLU A 76 11.19 -0.61 18.85
N SER A 77 11.94 -1.49 18.18
CA SER A 77 13.35 -1.25 17.85
C SER A 77 13.73 -1.96 16.56
N THR A 78 14.38 -1.23 15.66
CA THR A 78 14.78 -1.72 14.33
C THR A 78 16.29 -1.56 14.19
N ILE A 79 16.99 -2.66 13.91
CA ILE A 79 18.42 -2.64 13.58
C ILE A 79 18.57 -2.66 12.06
N VAL A 80 19.15 -1.61 11.50
CA VAL A 80 19.41 -1.51 10.06
C VAL A 80 20.79 -2.09 9.76
N MET A 81 20.85 -3.10 8.91
CA MET A 81 22.09 -3.72 8.45
C MET A 81 22.28 -3.49 6.95
N PHE A 82 23.47 -3.06 6.57
CA PHE A 82 23.88 -2.94 5.16
C PHE A 82 24.92 -4.00 4.82
N GLY A 83 24.92 -4.46 3.58
CA GLY A 83 25.87 -5.46 3.08
C GLY A 83 25.98 -5.41 1.56
N GLY A 84 27.04 -6.03 1.02
CA GLY A 84 27.24 -6.09 -0.42
C GLY A 84 26.22 -7.00 -1.10
N SER A 85 25.48 -6.50 -2.08
CA SER A 85 24.47 -7.27 -2.84
C SER A 85 25.06 -8.42 -3.68
N ARG A 86 26.38 -8.46 -3.81
CA ARG A 86 27.13 -9.44 -4.62
C ARG A 86 27.96 -10.41 -3.79
N ILE A 87 27.86 -10.36 -2.46
CA ILE A 87 28.55 -11.32 -1.60
C ILE A 87 27.83 -12.67 -1.74
N LEU A 88 28.57 -13.68 -2.19
CA LEU A 88 28.05 -15.03 -2.32
C LEU A 88 27.92 -15.67 -0.94
N ALA A 89 26.95 -16.57 -0.81
CA ALA A 89 26.93 -17.50 0.31
C ALA A 89 28.23 -18.31 0.32
N LYS A 90 28.71 -18.64 1.53
CA LYS A 90 30.03 -19.22 1.75
C LYS A 90 30.27 -20.50 0.92
N ASP A 91 29.28 -21.37 0.89
CA ASP A 91 29.27 -22.63 0.13
C ASP A 91 29.39 -22.38 -1.38
N VAL A 92 28.65 -21.41 -1.91
CA VAL A 92 28.70 -21.03 -3.33
C VAL A 92 30.05 -20.41 -3.69
N ALA A 93 30.62 -19.60 -2.81
CA ALA A 93 31.95 -19.03 -3.02
C ALA A 93 33.04 -20.13 -3.03
N GLN A 94 32.96 -21.08 -2.10
CA GLN A 94 33.91 -22.19 -1.99
C GLN A 94 33.91 -23.07 -3.25
N ALA A 95 32.72 -23.41 -3.76
CA ALA A 95 32.58 -24.22 -4.97
C ALA A 95 33.14 -23.55 -6.25
N ARG A 96 33.43 -22.24 -6.23
CA ARG A 96 34.03 -21.52 -7.35
C ARG A 96 35.56 -21.38 -7.28
N LEU A 97 36.16 -21.77 -6.16
CA LEU A 97 37.61 -21.75 -5.99
C LEU A 97 38.29 -23.04 -6.46
N GLU A 98 37.52 -24.12 -6.57
CA GLU A 98 37.90 -25.41 -7.18
C GLU A 98 37.79 -25.34 -8.71
#